data_AF-R6YLM0-F1
#
_entry.id   AF-R6YLM0-F1
#
_cell.length_a   1.000
_cell.length_b   1.000
_cell.length_c   1.000
_cell.angle_alpha   90.00
_cell.angle_beta   90.00
_cell.angle_gamma   90.00
#
_symmetry.space_group_name_H-M   'P 1'
#
loop_
_entity.id
_entity.type
_entity.pdbx_description
1 polymer ?
#
loop_
_entity_poly.entity_id
_entity_poly.type
_entity_poly.pdbx_seq_one_letter_code
_entity_poly.pdbx_strand_id
1 'polypeptide(L)' 'MVQKTFRNLYEDEKKKPTAAQLFVSRVATLTKRSETTVRMWISGQQVPDELAKSVIAQEFGADINSLFPKEVTA' A
#
# COMPACT_ATOMS: atom_id res chain seq x y z
N MET A 1 20.96 18.92 -26.59
CA MET A 1 20.57 17.63 -25.99
C MET A 1 21.02 17.62 -24.54
N VAL A 2 20.20 17.18 -23.59
CA VAL A 2 20.63 17.12 -22.18
C VAL A 2 21.61 15.95 -22.03
N GLN A 3 22.88 16.24 -21.73
CA GLN A 3 23.87 15.22 -21.44
C GLN A 3 23.64 14.68 -20.02
N LYS A 4 23.08 13.48 -19.89
CA LYS A 4 23.01 12.75 -18.61
C LYS A 4 24.03 11.62 -18.59
N THR A 5 24.73 11.46 -17.48
CA THR A 5 25.59 10.29 -17.25
C THR A 5 24.73 9.08 -16.87
N PHE A 6 25.27 7.87 -17.03
CA PHE A 6 24.61 6.66 -16.56
C PHE A 6 24.35 6.69 -15.04
N ARG A 7 25.25 7.32 -14.25
CA ARG A 7 25.03 7.55 -12.81
C ARG A 7 23.81 8.46 -12.56
N ASN A 8 23.62 9.51 -13.34
CA ASN A 8 22.46 10.40 -13.19
C ASN A 8 21.14 9.65 -13.44
N LEU A 9 21.12 8.69 -14.37
CA LEU A 9 19.95 7.85 -14.60
C LEU A 9 19.61 7.00 -13.35
N TYR A 10 20.62 6.41 -12.71
CA TYR A 10 20.42 5.64 -11.48
C TYR A 10 19.92 6.51 -10.31
N GLU A 11 20.50 7.69 -10.11
CA GLU A 11 20.05 8.62 -9.06
C GLU A 11 18.63 9.15 -9.32
N ASP A 12 18.24 9.34 -10.58
CA ASP A 12 16.87 9.68 -10.94
C ASP A 12 15.89 8.52 -10.67
N GLU A 13 16.31 7.28 -10.91
CA GLU A 13 15.51 6.09 -10.59
C GLU A 13 15.29 5.95 -9.08
N LYS A 14 16.32 6.20 -8.27
CA LYS A 14 16.23 6.16 -6.79
C LYS A 14 15.27 7.18 -6.18
N LYS A 15 14.97 8.26 -6.90
CA LYS A 15 13.99 9.28 -6.44
C LYS A 15 12.56 8.84 -6.67
N LYS A 16 12.32 7.84 -7.53
CA LYS A 16 10.98 7.34 -7.79
C LYS A 16 10.47 6.56 -6.58
N PRO A 17 9.16 6.61 -6.30
CA PRO A 17 8.58 5.77 -5.28
C PRO A 17 8.79 4.28 -5.61
N THR A 18 9.12 3.49 -4.61
CA THR A 18 9.17 2.03 -4.75
C THR A 18 7.77 1.45 -4.97
N ALA A 19 7.68 0.24 -5.50
CA ALA A 19 6.39 -0.44 -5.67
C ALA A 19 5.59 -0.53 -4.35
N ALA A 20 6.27 -0.76 -3.22
CA ALA A 20 5.66 -0.76 -1.90
C ALA A 20 5.15 0.62 -1.48
N GLN A 21 5.88 1.70 -1.79
CA GLN A 21 5.42 3.07 -1.53
C GLN A 21 4.20 3.42 -2.38
N LEU A 22 4.19 3.04 -3.65
CA LEU A 22 3.02 3.22 -4.52
C LEU A 22 1.79 2.45 -4.01
N PHE A 23 1.99 1.22 -3.53
CA PHE A 23 0.92 0.43 -2.93
C PHE A 23 0.32 1.13 -1.70
N VAL A 24 1.17 1.56 -0.76
CA VAL A 24 0.73 2.28 0.45
C VAL A 24 -0.03 3.55 0.08
N SER A 25 0.48 4.34 -0.88
CA SER A 25 -0.13 5.58 -1.32
C SER A 25 -1.50 5.33 -1.98
N ARG A 26 -1.60 4.32 -2.85
CA ARG A 26 -2.86 3.91 -3.49
C ARG A 26 -3.92 3.53 -2.45
N VAL A 27 -3.57 2.67 -1.49
CA VAL A 27 -4.51 2.23 -0.43
C VAL A 27 -4.91 3.39 0.48
N ALA A 28 -3.98 4.31 0.78
CA ALA A 28 -4.25 5.50 1.57
C ALA A 28 -5.27 6.42 0.88
N THR A 29 -5.06 6.72 -0.41
CA THR A 29 -6.00 7.50 -1.23
C THR A 29 -7.36 6.83 -1.32
N LEU A 30 -7.38 5.53 -1.62
CA LEU A 30 -8.58 4.72 -1.78
C LEU A 30 -9.45 4.73 -0.51
N THR A 31 -8.83 4.52 0.65
CA THR A 31 -9.53 4.43 1.94
C THR A 31 -9.70 5.78 2.64
N LYS A 32 -9.17 6.86 2.06
CA LYS A 32 -9.09 8.21 2.68
C LYS A 32 -8.43 8.18 4.06
N ARG A 33 -7.40 7.33 4.23
CA ARG A 33 -6.59 7.21 5.44
C ARG A 33 -5.17 7.73 5.19
N SER A 34 -4.42 7.93 6.27
CA SER A 34 -3.01 8.31 6.14
C SER A 34 -2.16 7.11 5.70
N GLU A 35 -1.06 7.37 5.00
CA GLU A 35 -0.08 6.31 4.68
C GLU A 35 0.46 5.63 5.95
N THR A 36 0.59 6.38 7.05
CA THR A 36 1.00 5.83 8.35
C THR A 36 0.01 4.78 8.85
N THR A 37 -1.29 5.06 8.75
CA THR A 37 -2.35 4.11 9.12
C THR A 37 -2.26 2.84 8.26
N VAL A 38 -2.05 2.98 6.95
CA VAL A 38 -1.89 1.82 6.05
C VAL A 38 -0.64 1.01 6.44
N ARG A 39 0.47 1.65 6.81
CA ARG A 39 1.66 0.95 7.31
C ARG A 39 1.38 0.19 8.61
N MET A 40 0.56 0.74 9.52
CA MET A 40 0.13 0.05 10.75
C MET A 40 -0.75 -1.17 10.46
N TRP A 41 -1.54 -1.15 9.38
CA TRP A 41 -2.28 -2.33 8.92
C TRP A 41 -1.35 -3.40 8.38
N ILE A 42 -0.37 -3.01 7.56
CA ILE A 42 0.63 -3.94 7.00
C ILE A 42 1.48 -4.58 8.11
N SER A 43 1.82 -3.83 9.16
CA SER A 43 2.58 -4.34 10.31
C SER A 43 1.74 -5.15 11.30
N GLY A 44 0.42 -5.23 11.11
CA GLY A 44 -0.50 -5.91 12.03
C GLY A 44 -0.74 -5.18 13.35
N GLN A 45 -0.23 -3.96 13.52
CA GLN A 45 -0.46 -3.16 14.73
C GLN A 45 -1.90 -2.67 14.85
N GLN A 46 -2.58 -2.49 13.71
CA GLN A 46 -3.98 -2.08 13.64
C GLN A 46 -4.71 -2.90 12.58
N VAL A 47 -6.02 -3.02 12.74
CA VAL A 47 -6.89 -3.64 11.75
C VAL A 47 -7.74 -2.54 11.10
N PRO A 48 -7.91 -2.52 9.76
CA PRO A 48 -8.81 -1.58 9.10
C PRO A 48 -10.25 -1.75 9.60
N ASP A 49 -11.03 -0.68 9.57
CA ASP A 49 -12.48 -0.77 9.81
C ASP A 49 -13.21 -1.47 8.65
N GLU A 50 -14.48 -1.85 8.85
CA GLU A 50 -15.26 -2.59 7.86
C GLU A 50 -15.42 -1.85 6.53
N LEU A 51 -15.50 -0.52 6.54
CA LEU A 51 -15.58 0.28 5.31
C LEU A 51 -14.25 0.21 4.54
N ALA A 52 -13.12 0.36 5.23
CA ALA A 52 -11.80 0.23 4.61
C ALA A 52 -11.56 -1.19 4.08
N LYS A 53 -11.94 -2.23 4.82
CA LYS A 53 -11.82 -3.62 4.36
C LYS A 53 -12.61 -3.87 3.09
N SER A 54 -13.88 -3.43 3.04
CA SER A 54 -14.75 -3.61 1.87
C SER A 54 -14.23 -2.85 0.65
N VAL A 55 -13.76 -1.61 0.82
CA VAL A 55 -13.17 -0.82 -0.26
C VAL A 55 -11.89 -1.47 -0.79
N ILE A 56 -11.00 -1.96 0.09
CA ILE A 56 -9.78 -2.68 -0.31
C ILE A 56 -10.13 -3.97 -1.05
N ALA A 57 -11.05 -4.77 -0.52
CA ALA A 57 -11.51 -6.01 -1.14
C ALA A 57 -12.07 -5.79 -2.54
N GLN A 58 -12.89 -4.74 -2.73
CA GLN A 58 -13.42 -4.36 -4.03
C GLN A 58 -12.31 -3.95 -5.01
N GLU A 59 -11.34 -3.14 -4.58
CA GLU A 59 -10.24 -2.68 -5.43
C GLU A 59 -9.36 -3.83 -5.93
N PHE A 60 -9.14 -4.85 -5.09
CA PHE A 60 -8.29 -5.99 -5.41
C PHE A 60 -9.07 -7.22 -5.90
N GLY A 61 -10.40 -7.13 -6.03
CA GLY A 61 -11.24 -8.24 -6.50
C GLY A 61 -11.15 -9.48 -5.62
N ALA A 62 -10.99 -9.30 -4.31
CA ALA A 62 -10.77 -10.38 -3.35
C ALA A 62 -11.86 -10.39 -2.26
N ASP A 63 -12.04 -11.53 -1.59
CA ASP A 63 -12.95 -11.63 -0.45
C ASP A 63 -12.37 -10.95 0.80
N ILE A 64 -13.22 -10.28 1.57
CA ILE A 64 -12.82 -9.59 2.81
C ILE A 64 -12.18 -10.56 3.79
N ASN A 65 -12.74 -11.76 3.99
CA ASN A 65 -12.22 -12.74 4.94
C ASN A 65 -10.92 -13.38 4.45
N SER A 66 -10.70 -13.41 3.13
CA SER A 66 -9.41 -13.84 2.56
C SER A 66 -8.30 -12.81 2.77
N LEU A 67 -8.60 -11.52 2.66
CA LEU A 67 -7.62 -10.45 2.88
C LEU A 67 -7.39 -10.15 4.37
N PHE A 68 -8.44 -10.29 5.19
CA PHE A 68 -8.43 -9.98 6.61
C PHE A 68 -9.03 -11.17 7.39
N PRO A 69 -8.31 -12.29 7.48
CA PRO A 69 -8.81 -13.46 8.19
C PRO A 69 -9.06 -13.12 9.66
N LYS A 70 -10.24 -13.49 10.17
CA LYS A 70 -10.46 -13.53 11.61
C LYS A 70 -9.56 -14.63 12.14
N GLU A 71 -8.75 -14.34 13.16
CA GLU A 71 -7.89 -15.36 13.75
C GLU A 71 -8.72 -16.61 14.04
N VAL A 72 -8.38 -17.71 13.36
CA VAL A 72 -8.81 -19.02 13.78
C VAL A 72 -7.94 -19.31 14.99
N THR A 73 -8.44 -19.03 16.20
CA THR A 73 -7.88 -19.61 17.41
C THR A 73 -7.88 -21.11 17.22
N ALA A 74 -6.70 -21.66 16.96
CA ALA A 74 -6.43 -23.09 17.09
C ALA A 74 -6.45 -23.47 18.58
#